data_AF-A0A212DI56-F1
#
_entry.id   AF-A0A212DI56-F1
#
_cell.length_a   1.000
_cell.length_b   1.000
_cell.length_c   1.000
_cell.angle_alpha   90.00
_cell.angle_beta   90.00
_cell.angle_gamma   90.00
#
_symmetry.space_group_name_H-M   'P 1'
#
loop_
_entity.id
_entity.type
_entity.pdbx_description
1 polymer ?
#
loop_
_entity_poly.entity_id
_entity_poly.type
_entity_poly.pdbx_seq_one_letter_code
_entity_poly.pdbx_strand_id
1 'polypeptide(L)'
;MSEAAIISRVQCRIVALDLRGHGETKVRNSEDLSAETMAKDVGNVVEAMYGDLPPPIMLIGHSMGGAIAVHTASSSLVPSLLGLCMIDVVEGTAMDALNSMQNFLRGRPKTFKSLENAIEWSVKSGQIRNLESARVSMVGQVKQCEGITSPEGSKSIVEGIIEEEEEDEEGSESVNKRKKEDDMEVSESVDRLDKDLTIGQMQGKFQMQVLPQCGHAVHEDAPDKVAEAVATFLIRHRFAEPIGGFQW
;
A
#
# COMPACT_ATOMS: atom_id res chain seq x y z
N MET A 1 -7.58 -5.61 10.68
CA MET A 1 -8.24 -4.42 11.23
C MET A 1 -9.23 -3.82 10.24
N SER A 2 -8.78 -3.41 9.05
CA SER A 2 -9.64 -3.04 7.91
C SER A 2 -10.56 -4.18 7.43
N GLU A 3 -10.07 -5.43 7.44
CA GLU A 3 -10.87 -6.60 7.01
C GLU A 3 -12.13 -6.80 7.86
N ALA A 4 -11.99 -6.79 9.19
CA ALA A 4 -13.11 -6.94 10.12
C ALA A 4 -14.13 -5.79 9.96
N ALA A 5 -13.62 -4.59 9.67
CA ALA A 5 -14.44 -3.41 9.44
C ALA A 5 -15.30 -3.55 8.16
N ILE A 6 -14.76 -4.09 7.07
CA ILE A 6 -15.54 -4.22 5.82
C ILE A 6 -16.52 -5.40 5.85
N ILE A 7 -16.13 -6.56 6.37
CA ILE A 7 -17.00 -7.76 6.42
C ILE A 7 -18.20 -7.59 7.37
N SER A 8 -18.12 -6.63 8.30
CA SER A 8 -19.26 -6.27 9.17
C SER A 8 -20.25 -5.32 8.51
N ARG A 9 -19.87 -4.67 7.40
CA ARG A 9 -20.68 -3.68 6.67
C ARG A 9 -21.33 -4.27 5.41
N VAL A 10 -20.64 -5.15 4.69
CA VAL A 10 -21.12 -5.76 3.44
C VAL A 10 -20.78 -7.25 3.35
N GLN A 11 -21.60 -8.01 2.63
CA GLN A 11 -21.32 -9.42 2.34
C GLN A 11 -20.25 -9.53 1.26
N CYS A 12 -19.00 -9.75 1.70
CA CYS A 12 -17.86 -9.91 0.81
C CYS A 12 -16.91 -11.02 1.31
N ARG A 13 -15.93 -11.35 0.45
CA ARG A 13 -14.77 -12.16 0.81
C ARG A 13 -13.53 -11.29 0.63
N ILE A 14 -12.51 -11.53 1.45
CA ILE A 14 -11.25 -10.80 1.39
C ILE A 14 -10.13 -11.77 1.06
N VAL A 15 -9.22 -11.33 0.18
CA VAL A 15 -7.94 -11.98 -0.11
C VAL A 15 -6.88 -10.89 0.02
N ALA A 16 -6.14 -10.90 1.11
CA ALA A 16 -4.95 -10.06 1.29
C ALA A 16 -3.72 -10.84 0.80
N LEU A 17 -3.09 -10.34 -0.26
CA LEU A 17 -1.96 -11.00 -0.92
C LEU A 17 -0.64 -10.34 -0.48
N ASP A 18 0.28 -11.14 0.06
CA ASP A 18 1.69 -10.75 0.16
C ASP A 18 2.29 -10.76 -1.25
N LEU A 19 2.65 -9.58 -1.77
CA LEU A 19 3.29 -9.45 -3.07
C LEU A 19 4.70 -10.04 -3.06
N ARG A 20 5.28 -10.26 -4.24
CA ARG A 20 6.65 -10.75 -4.35
C ARG A 20 7.62 -9.81 -3.63
N GLY A 21 8.65 -10.37 -3.03
CA GLY A 21 9.59 -9.62 -2.19
C GLY A 21 9.04 -9.18 -0.83
N HIS A 22 7.73 -9.35 -0.57
CA HIS A 22 7.04 -8.87 0.63
C HIS A 22 6.49 -10.02 1.48
N GLY A 23 6.37 -9.75 2.79
CA GLY A 23 5.82 -10.70 3.76
C GLY A 23 6.51 -12.06 3.70
N GLU A 24 5.70 -13.12 3.60
CA GLU A 24 6.17 -14.51 3.56
C GLU A 24 6.23 -15.10 2.14
N THR A 25 5.97 -14.30 1.11
CA THR A 25 5.96 -14.76 -0.28
C THR A 25 7.35 -15.15 -0.76
N LYS A 26 7.49 -16.38 -1.28
CA LYS A 26 8.73 -16.93 -1.80
C LYS A 26 8.64 -17.11 -3.31
N VAL A 27 9.53 -16.45 -4.03
CA VAL A 27 9.67 -16.52 -5.49
C VAL A 27 11.06 -17.01 -5.87
N ARG A 28 11.22 -17.52 -7.09
CA ARG A 28 12.53 -18.03 -7.59
C ARG A 28 13.54 -16.91 -7.85
N ASN A 29 13.08 -15.80 -8.40
CA ASN A 29 13.87 -14.60 -8.64
C ASN A 29 13.21 -13.49 -7.84
N SER A 30 13.81 -13.04 -6.74
CA SER A 30 13.26 -11.97 -5.88
C SER A 30 13.52 -10.57 -6.42
N GLU A 31 14.52 -10.41 -7.28
CA GLU A 31 15.04 -9.11 -7.71
C GLU A 31 14.17 -8.44 -8.78
N ASP A 32 13.41 -9.23 -9.55
CA ASP A 32 12.50 -8.68 -10.55
C ASP A 32 11.22 -8.16 -9.89
N LEU A 33 11.23 -6.88 -9.49
CA LEU A 33 10.09 -6.14 -8.94
C LEU A 33 9.38 -5.28 -10.01
N SER A 34 9.54 -5.61 -11.30
CA SER A 34 8.86 -4.87 -12.38
C SER A 34 7.33 -4.93 -12.25
N ALA A 35 6.67 -3.84 -12.66
CA ALA A 35 5.22 -3.74 -12.61
C ALA A 35 4.53 -4.87 -13.40
N GLU A 36 5.10 -5.26 -14.56
CA GLU A 36 4.61 -6.37 -15.37
C GLU A 36 4.70 -7.71 -14.64
N THR A 37 5.82 -8.00 -13.99
CA THR A 37 6.01 -9.26 -13.26
C THR A 37 5.10 -9.32 -12.05
N MET A 38 5.03 -8.25 -11.25
CA MET A 38 4.16 -8.19 -10.07
C MET A 38 2.67 -8.29 -10.45
N ALA A 39 2.25 -7.64 -11.53
CA ALA A 39 0.87 -7.76 -12.02
C ALA A 39 0.54 -9.19 -12.51
N LYS A 40 1.48 -9.84 -13.22
CA LYS A 40 1.35 -11.25 -13.61
C LYS A 40 1.23 -12.16 -12.40
N ASP A 41 1.99 -11.91 -11.34
CA ASP A 41 1.88 -12.68 -10.10
C ASP A 41 0.48 -12.58 -9.49
N VAL A 42 -0.16 -11.41 -9.49
CA VAL A 42 -1.56 -11.25 -9.05
C VAL A 42 -2.51 -12.11 -9.90
N GLY A 43 -2.39 -12.07 -11.24
CA GLY A 43 -3.19 -12.89 -12.14
C GLY A 43 -3.00 -14.39 -11.90
N ASN A 44 -1.74 -14.83 -11.77
CA ASN A 44 -1.38 -16.23 -11.49
C ASN A 44 -1.95 -16.72 -10.16
N VAL A 45 -1.97 -15.86 -9.12
CA VAL A 45 -2.58 -16.18 -7.83
C VAL A 45 -4.08 -16.39 -7.97
N VAL A 46 -4.77 -15.49 -8.69
CA VAL A 46 -6.22 -15.63 -8.94
C VAL A 46 -6.54 -16.91 -9.71
N GLU A 47 -5.78 -17.21 -10.76
CA GLU A 47 -5.90 -18.44 -11.54
C GLU A 47 -5.64 -19.68 -10.66
N ALA A 48 -4.61 -19.66 -9.82
CA ALA A 48 -4.30 -20.77 -8.92
C ALA A 48 -5.39 -20.99 -7.85
N MET A 49 -6.02 -19.92 -7.36
CA MET A 49 -7.06 -20.00 -6.32
C MET A 49 -8.41 -20.48 -6.86
N TYR A 50 -8.79 -20.05 -8.07
CA TYR A 50 -10.16 -20.22 -8.57
C TYR A 50 -10.26 -20.93 -9.92
N GLY A 51 -9.15 -21.14 -10.63
CA GLY A 51 -9.11 -21.74 -11.96
C GLY A 51 -10.02 -21.00 -12.94
N ASP A 52 -10.83 -21.77 -13.67
CA ASP A 52 -11.72 -21.26 -14.72
C ASP A 52 -12.96 -20.52 -14.19
N LEU A 53 -13.23 -20.56 -12.89
CA LEU A 53 -14.44 -19.98 -12.28
C LEU A 53 -14.08 -18.94 -11.20
N PRO A 54 -13.37 -17.86 -11.56
CA PRO A 54 -13.06 -16.81 -10.62
C PRO A 54 -14.35 -16.09 -10.18
N PRO A 55 -14.55 -15.85 -8.87
CA PRO A 55 -15.68 -15.07 -8.41
C PRO A 55 -15.56 -13.62 -8.87
N PRO A 56 -16.62 -12.82 -8.76
CA PRO A 56 -16.50 -11.38 -8.98
C PRO A 56 -15.45 -10.78 -8.02
N ILE A 57 -14.42 -10.12 -8.56
CA ILE A 57 -13.27 -9.57 -7.81
C ILE A 57 -13.19 -8.05 -7.98
N MET A 58 -12.97 -7.34 -6.88
CA MET A 58 -12.58 -5.93 -6.86
C MET A 58 -11.13 -5.83 -6.36
N LEU A 59 -10.26 -5.17 -7.13
CA LEU A 59 -8.88 -4.93 -6.70
C LEU A 59 -8.82 -3.65 -5.86
N ILE A 60 -8.09 -3.72 -4.75
CA ILE A 60 -7.82 -2.58 -3.87
C ILE A 60 -6.31 -2.55 -3.62
N GLY A 61 -5.65 -1.46 -4.00
CA GLY A 61 -4.21 -1.31 -3.85
C GLY A 61 -3.83 0.02 -3.20
N HIS A 62 -2.81 -0.03 -2.34
CA HIS A 62 -2.23 1.15 -1.67
C HIS A 62 -0.82 1.40 -2.18
N SER A 63 -0.44 2.66 -2.38
CA SER A 63 0.91 3.04 -2.83
C SER A 63 1.37 2.20 -4.04
N MET A 64 2.53 1.54 -3.99
CA MET A 64 3.00 0.58 -4.99
C MET A 64 1.90 -0.44 -5.40
N GLY A 65 1.19 -1.02 -4.43
CA GLY A 65 0.12 -1.98 -4.68
C GLY A 65 -1.05 -1.39 -5.49
N GLY A 66 -1.28 -0.08 -5.43
CA GLY A 66 -2.24 0.61 -6.28
C GLY A 66 -1.80 0.66 -7.75
N ALA A 67 -0.52 0.93 -8.01
CA ALA A 67 0.05 0.84 -9.35
C ALA A 67 -0.06 -0.60 -9.90
N ILE A 68 0.31 -1.60 -9.11
CA ILE A 68 0.19 -3.01 -9.52
C ILE A 68 -1.28 -3.40 -9.79
N ALA A 69 -2.23 -2.91 -9.00
CA ALA A 69 -3.66 -3.15 -9.24
C ALA A 69 -4.13 -2.56 -10.59
N VAL A 70 -3.65 -1.35 -10.95
CA VAL A 70 -3.91 -0.74 -12.27
C VAL A 70 -3.29 -1.56 -13.40
N HIS A 71 -2.02 -1.95 -13.29
CA HIS A 71 -1.35 -2.75 -14.31
C HIS A 71 -2.03 -4.10 -14.52
N THR A 72 -2.47 -4.73 -13.43
CA THR A 72 -3.24 -5.99 -13.45
C THR A 72 -4.57 -5.83 -14.17
N ALA A 73 -5.31 -4.76 -13.87
CA ALA A 73 -6.58 -4.44 -14.51
C ALA A 73 -6.43 -4.11 -15.99
N SER A 74 -5.46 -3.24 -16.32
CA SER A 74 -5.15 -2.81 -17.69
C SER A 74 -4.75 -3.98 -18.59
N SER A 75 -3.96 -4.91 -18.04
CA SER A 75 -3.53 -6.14 -18.73
C SER A 75 -4.60 -7.23 -18.77
N SER A 76 -5.80 -6.98 -18.21
CA SER A 76 -6.92 -7.93 -18.17
C SER A 76 -6.57 -9.28 -17.55
N LEU A 77 -5.70 -9.29 -16.53
CA LEU A 77 -5.20 -10.52 -15.88
C LEU A 77 -6.21 -11.14 -14.90
N VAL A 78 -7.28 -10.42 -14.57
CA VAL A 78 -8.38 -10.89 -13.72
C VAL A 78 -9.68 -10.84 -14.53
N PRO A 79 -10.13 -11.96 -15.13
CA PRO A 79 -11.28 -11.96 -16.05
C PRO A 79 -12.61 -11.52 -15.42
N SER A 80 -12.75 -11.71 -14.11
CA SER A 80 -13.96 -11.38 -13.34
C SER A 80 -13.85 -10.03 -12.59
N LEU A 81 -12.92 -9.16 -13.00
CA LEU A 81 -12.71 -7.86 -12.38
C LEU A 81 -13.93 -6.94 -12.58
N LEU A 82 -14.50 -6.46 -11.49
CA LEU A 82 -15.67 -5.56 -11.49
C LEU A 82 -15.37 -4.14 -10.98
N GLY A 83 -14.25 -3.94 -10.31
CA GLY A 83 -13.90 -2.64 -9.75
C GLY A 83 -12.43 -2.54 -9.38
N LEU A 84 -11.96 -1.30 -9.30
CA LEU A 84 -10.60 -0.96 -8.91
C LEU A 84 -10.66 0.20 -7.91
N CYS A 85 -9.89 0.10 -6.82
CA CYS A 85 -9.71 1.15 -5.84
C CYS A 85 -8.21 1.37 -5.60
N MET A 86 -7.80 2.62 -5.69
CA MET A 86 -6.43 3.06 -5.41
C MET A 86 -6.46 3.91 -4.15
N ILE A 87 -5.58 3.61 -3.20
CA ILE A 87 -5.44 4.33 -1.93
C ILE A 87 -4.08 5.03 -1.94
N ASP A 88 -4.11 6.35 -1.79
CA ASP A 88 -2.90 7.20 -1.64
C ASP A 88 -1.89 7.04 -2.80
N VAL A 89 -2.39 7.00 -4.05
CA VAL A 89 -1.56 6.95 -5.27
C VAL A 89 -1.88 8.15 -6.15
N VAL A 90 -0.89 9.00 -6.39
CA VAL A 90 -0.97 10.10 -7.35
C VAL A 90 0.38 10.20 -8.07
N GLU A 91 0.38 9.94 -9.38
CA GLU A 91 1.57 9.86 -10.25
C GLU A 91 2.45 11.11 -10.18
N GLY A 92 1.88 12.30 -10.43
CA GLY A 92 2.63 13.57 -10.41
C GLY A 92 3.19 13.99 -9.05
N THR A 93 2.66 13.49 -7.93
CA THR A 93 3.30 13.71 -6.61
C THR A 93 4.15 12.55 -6.14
N ALA A 94 3.99 11.36 -6.71
CA ALA A 94 4.83 10.23 -6.38
C ALA A 94 6.29 10.60 -6.68
N MET A 95 6.57 11.19 -7.84
CA MET A 95 7.93 11.61 -8.22
C MET A 95 8.54 12.66 -7.26
N ASP A 96 7.76 13.66 -6.82
CA ASP A 96 8.22 14.64 -5.83
C ASP A 96 8.39 14.00 -4.44
N ALA A 97 7.48 13.09 -4.08
CA ALA A 97 7.49 12.37 -2.82
C ALA A 97 8.60 11.31 -2.74
N LEU A 98 9.09 10.79 -3.87
CA LEU A 98 10.19 9.81 -3.91
C LEU A 98 11.43 10.34 -3.19
N ASN A 99 11.81 11.60 -3.40
CA ASN A 99 12.97 12.19 -2.71
C ASN A 99 12.75 12.26 -1.18
N SER A 100 11.55 12.61 -0.75
CA SER A 100 11.17 12.62 0.67
C SER A 100 11.16 11.20 1.26
N MET A 101 10.65 10.24 0.49
CA MET A 101 10.58 8.83 0.85
C MET A 101 11.95 8.20 0.94
N GLN A 102 12.87 8.51 0.03
CA GLN A 102 14.27 8.09 0.09
C GLN A 102 14.96 8.61 1.35
N ASN A 103 14.74 9.87 1.72
CA ASN A 103 15.26 10.42 2.97
C ASN A 103 14.66 9.72 4.20
N PHE A 104 13.35 9.43 4.16
CA PHE A 104 12.69 8.65 5.20
C PHE A 104 13.27 7.24 5.33
N LEU A 105 13.44 6.53 4.21
CA LEU A 105 14.01 5.17 4.14
C LEU A 105 15.45 5.14 4.69
N ARG A 106 16.31 6.08 4.27
CA ARG A 106 17.69 6.20 4.77
C ARG A 106 17.75 6.57 6.25
N GLY A 107 16.73 7.24 6.77
CA GLY A 107 16.61 7.59 8.19
C GLY A 107 16.11 6.45 9.09
N ARG A 108 15.68 5.31 8.53
CA ARG A 108 15.13 4.20 9.31
C ARG A 108 16.22 3.47 10.09
N PRO A 109 15.92 3.01 11.32
CA PRO A 109 16.79 2.08 12.03
C PRO A 109 16.99 0.81 11.21
N LYS A 110 18.26 0.42 10.98
CA LYS A 110 18.59 -0.82 10.27
C LYS A 110 18.18 -2.09 11.03
N THR A 111 18.16 -2.01 12.36
CA THR A 111 17.78 -3.14 13.22
C THR A 111 16.99 -2.67 14.43
N PHE A 112 16.14 -3.56 14.93
CA PHE A 112 15.39 -3.41 16.17
C PHE A 112 15.78 -4.48 17.19
N LYS A 113 15.72 -4.13 18.48
CA LYS A 113 16.07 -5.03 19.59
C LYS A 113 15.02 -6.12 19.85
N SER A 114 13.78 -5.86 19.43
CA SER A 114 12.64 -6.76 19.50
C SER A 114 11.54 -6.24 18.58
N LEU A 115 10.52 -7.06 18.36
CA LEU A 115 9.33 -6.67 17.59
C LEU A 115 8.57 -5.52 18.25
N GLU A 116 8.49 -5.50 19.58
CA GLU A 116 7.83 -4.43 20.33
C GLU A 116 8.51 -3.08 20.10
N ASN A 117 9.84 -3.06 20.02
CA ASN A 117 10.59 -1.85 19.68
C ASN A 117 10.34 -1.38 18.25
N ALA A 118 10.13 -2.29 17.29
CA ALA A 118 9.76 -1.94 15.93
C ALA A 118 8.34 -1.34 15.88
N ILE A 119 7.38 -1.94 16.58
CA ILE A 119 6.01 -1.43 16.73
C ILE A 119 6.01 -0.04 17.39
N GLU A 120 6.78 0.13 18.46
CA GLU A 120 6.88 1.42 19.14
C GLU A 120 7.48 2.50 18.22
N TRP A 121 8.52 2.14 17.45
CA TRP A 121 9.14 3.05 16.51
C TRP A 121 8.18 3.46 15.39
N SER A 122 7.43 2.54 14.79
CA SER A 122 6.52 2.85 13.67
C SER A 122 5.40 3.82 14.07
N VAL A 123 4.92 3.73 15.31
CA VAL A 123 3.95 4.68 15.86
C VAL A 123 4.58 6.03 16.19
N LYS A 124 5.76 6.03 16.83
CA LYS A 124 6.44 7.28 17.22
C LYS A 124 7.01 8.06 16.04
N SER A 125 7.44 7.38 14.98
CA SER A 125 7.93 8.00 13.75
C SER A 125 6.80 8.57 12.91
N GLY A 126 5.54 8.23 13.21
CA GLY A 126 4.37 8.64 12.44
C GLY A 126 4.13 7.81 11.18
N GLN A 127 4.85 6.69 10.99
CA GLN A 127 4.64 5.78 9.87
C GLN A 127 3.24 5.16 9.91
N ILE A 128 2.81 4.71 11.09
CA ILE A 128 1.47 4.15 11.34
C ILE A 128 0.93 4.84 12.59
N ARG A 129 -0.13 5.63 12.46
CA ARG A 129 -0.71 6.38 13.59
C ARG A 129 -1.58 5.49 14.48
N ASN A 130 -2.10 4.39 13.93
CA ASN A 130 -2.94 3.44 14.64
C ASN A 130 -2.12 2.31 15.30
N LEU A 131 -2.03 2.34 16.64
CA LEU A 131 -1.29 1.35 17.42
C LEU A 131 -1.83 -0.09 17.24
N GLU A 132 -3.14 -0.26 17.12
CA GLU A 132 -3.73 -1.59 16.95
C GLU A 132 -3.39 -2.17 15.57
N SER A 133 -3.33 -1.33 14.53
CA SER A 133 -2.86 -1.74 13.20
C SER A 133 -1.36 -2.08 13.23
N ALA A 134 -0.53 -1.18 13.80
CA ALA A 134 0.91 -1.36 13.89
C ALA A 134 1.31 -2.68 14.59
N ARG A 135 0.57 -3.10 15.62
CA ARG A 135 0.81 -4.37 16.32
C ARG A 135 0.65 -5.60 15.43
N VAL A 136 -0.14 -5.51 14.37
CA VAL A 136 -0.41 -6.62 13.45
C VAL A 136 0.44 -6.50 12.19
N SER A 137 0.53 -5.30 11.59
CA SER A 137 1.19 -5.09 10.30
C SER A 137 2.71 -5.08 10.39
N MET A 138 3.28 -4.61 11.51
CA MET A 138 4.75 -4.53 11.64
C MET A 138 5.45 -5.88 11.59
N VAL A 139 4.74 -6.97 11.89
CA VAL A 139 5.31 -8.32 11.85
C VAL A 139 5.68 -8.73 10.42
N GLY A 140 4.85 -8.37 9.42
CA GLY A 140 5.13 -8.64 8.01
C GLY A 140 6.16 -7.69 7.40
N GLN A 141 6.50 -6.62 8.11
CA GLN A 141 7.48 -5.64 7.67
C GLN A 141 8.90 -6.01 8.09
N VAL A 142 9.08 -6.82 9.14
CA VAL A 142 10.40 -7.08 9.73
C VAL A 142 10.76 -8.56 9.72
N LYS A 143 12.05 -8.89 9.61
CA LYS A 143 12.52 -10.29 9.62
C LYS A 143 13.46 -10.53 10.78
N GLN A 144 13.42 -11.73 11.37
CA GLN A 144 14.35 -12.08 12.44
C GLN A 144 15.75 -12.31 11.84
N CYS A 145 16.76 -11.59 12.34
CA CYS A 145 18.14 -11.83 11.93
C CYS A 145 18.62 -13.16 12.53
N GLU A 146 19.04 -14.11 11.70
CA GLU A 146 19.81 -15.25 12.18
C GLU A 146 21.28 -14.84 12.37
N GLY A 147 21.64 -14.38 13.57
CA GLY A 147 23.01 -13.96 13.88
C GLY A 147 23.32 -13.82 15.38
N ILE A 148 24.05 -14.82 15.90
CA ILE A 148 24.75 -14.93 17.20
C ILE A 148 23.86 -15.08 18.45
N THR A 149 23.46 -16.32 18.74
CA THR A 149 23.24 -16.77 20.12
C THR A 149 24.54 -16.60 20.93
N SER A 150 24.65 -15.51 21.68
CA SER A 150 25.66 -15.41 22.74
C SER A 150 25.24 -16.31 23.92
N PRO A 151 26.17 -16.90 24.70
CA PRO A 151 25.83 -17.87 25.76
C PRO A 151 25.07 -17.29 26.96
N GLU A 152 24.77 -15.98 26.98
CA GLU A 152 24.04 -15.32 28.05
C GLU A 152 22.83 -14.57 27.47
N GLY A 153 21.64 -15.18 27.61
CA GLY A 153 20.35 -14.47 27.74
C GLY A 153 19.94 -13.49 26.63
N SER A 154 19.32 -14.03 25.58
CA SER A 154 18.16 -13.49 24.84
C SER A 154 18.13 -12.00 24.45
N LYS A 155 18.50 -11.68 23.19
CA LYS A 155 17.88 -10.58 22.41
C LYS A 155 17.83 -10.95 20.92
N SER A 156 16.63 -11.23 20.40
CA SER A 156 16.42 -11.45 18.97
C SER A 156 16.54 -10.11 18.24
N ILE A 157 17.62 -9.93 17.49
CA ILE A 157 17.77 -8.77 16.60
C ILE A 157 16.84 -8.99 15.42
N VAL A 158 16.10 -7.94 15.07
CA VAL A 158 15.16 -7.94 13.95
C VAL A 158 15.69 -6.96 12.91
N GLU A 159 15.81 -7.39 11.66
CA GLU A 159 16.23 -6.54 10.53
C GLU A 159 15.08 -5.64 10.09
N GLY A 160 15.41 -4.38 9.81
CA GLY A 160 14.49 -3.44 9.20
C GLY A 160 14.16 -3.86 7.76
N ILE A 161 12.89 -3.64 7.41
CA ILE A 161 12.15 -3.92 6.17
C ILE A 161 12.98 -3.89 4.89
N ILE A 162 12.65 -4.87 4.02
CA ILE A 162 12.96 -5.01 2.58
C ILE A 162 13.29 -3.65 1.94
N GLU A 163 14.53 -3.53 1.46
CA GLU A 163 14.94 -2.41 0.62
C GLU A 163 14.18 -2.56 -0.71
N GLU A 164 13.19 -1.70 -0.93
CA GLU A 164 12.69 -1.42 -2.28
C GLU A 164 13.81 -0.68 -3.00
N GLU A 165 14.76 -1.41 -3.59
CA GLU A 165 15.72 -0.85 -4.52
C GLU A 165 15.02 -0.66 -5.87
N GLU A 166 14.82 0.59 -6.29
CA GLU A 166 14.45 0.90 -7.68
C GLU A 166 15.73 1.17 -8.49
N GLU A 167 15.78 0.62 -9.71
CA GLU A 167 16.86 0.86 -10.67
C GLU A 167 16.84 2.32 -11.13
N ASP A 168 17.99 2.99 -11.04
CA ASP A 168 18.21 4.33 -11.57
C ASP A 168 17.98 4.35 -13.10
N GLU A 169 16.88 4.92 -13.58
CA GLU A 169 16.77 5.32 -14.99
C GLU A 169 17.75 6.49 -15.25
N GLU A 170 18.94 6.18 -15.77
CA GLU A 170 19.90 7.16 -16.24
C GLU A 170 19.34 7.98 -17.42
N GLY A 171 18.87 9.17 -17.05
CA GLY A 171 18.91 10.46 -17.73
C GLY A 171 19.26 10.56 -19.23
N SER A 172 18.43 11.34 -19.94
CA SER A 172 18.91 12.22 -21.01
C SER A 172 18.72 13.69 -20.60
N GLU A 173 19.83 14.38 -20.40
CA GLU A 173 19.93 15.79 -19.99
C GLU A 173 19.34 16.78 -21.01
N SER A 174 18.77 17.91 -20.54
CA SER A 174 19.43 19.23 -20.70
C SER A 174 18.77 20.40 -19.95
N VAL A 175 19.52 20.94 -18.98
CA VAL A 175 19.82 22.37 -18.68
C VAL A 175 18.66 23.38 -18.52
N ASN A 176 18.43 23.87 -17.28
CA ASN A 176 18.75 25.27 -16.94
C ASN A 176 18.70 25.64 -15.44
N LYS A 177 19.57 26.60 -15.10
CA LYS A 177 19.87 27.22 -13.79
C LYS A 177 18.66 27.84 -13.05
N ARG A 178 18.66 27.79 -11.70
CA ARG A 178 18.98 28.92 -10.77
C ARG A 178 18.70 28.56 -9.30
N LYS A 179 19.58 29.04 -8.41
CA LYS A 179 19.50 29.01 -6.94
C LYS A 179 18.30 29.79 -6.38
N LYS A 180 17.69 29.29 -5.30
CA LYS A 180 17.53 30.02 -4.03
C LYS A 180 17.24 29.07 -2.86
N GLU A 181 17.89 29.36 -1.74
CA GLU A 181 17.72 28.71 -0.44
C GLU A 181 16.44 29.19 0.26
N ASP A 182 16.07 28.41 1.27
CA ASP A 182 14.99 28.58 2.25
C ASP A 182 13.59 28.26 1.75
N ASP A 183 13.14 27.02 1.97
CA ASP A 183 11.75 26.77 2.34
C ASP A 183 11.66 25.56 3.27
N MET A 184 11.14 25.85 4.47
CA MET A 184 10.80 24.92 5.52
C MET A 184 9.44 24.30 5.13
N GLU A 185 9.42 23.11 4.55
CA GLU A 185 8.16 22.53 4.04
C GLU A 185 7.53 21.58 5.06
N VAL A 186 6.44 22.07 5.66
CA VAL A 186 5.49 21.30 6.46
C VAL A 186 4.65 20.48 5.49
N SER A 187 4.87 19.17 5.43
CA SER A 187 4.00 18.25 4.70
C SER A 187 3.00 17.61 5.66
N GLU A 188 1.81 18.18 5.75
CA GLU A 188 0.63 17.47 6.23
C GLU A 188 -0.57 17.81 5.34
N SER A 189 -0.97 16.82 4.55
CA SER A 189 -2.32 16.57 4.04
C SER A 189 -3.00 17.67 3.18
N VAL A 190 -3.47 17.23 2.00
CA VAL A 190 -4.36 17.93 1.06
C VAL A 190 -3.67 18.89 0.10
N ASP A 191 -2.99 18.33 -0.90
CA ASP A 191 -2.87 18.88 -2.25
C ASP A 191 -1.91 17.93 -2.97
N ARG A 192 -2.37 17.07 -3.87
CA ARG A 192 -2.37 17.40 -5.30
C ARG A 192 -3.00 16.20 -6.00
N LEU A 193 -3.90 16.46 -6.93
CA LEU A 193 -4.20 15.52 -7.99
C LEU A 193 -3.31 15.91 -9.17
N ASP A 194 -2.73 14.92 -9.83
CA ASP A 194 -2.06 15.18 -11.09
C ASP A 194 -3.06 15.77 -12.10
N LYS A 195 -2.57 16.48 -13.12
CA LYS A 195 -3.40 17.16 -14.12
C LYS A 195 -4.38 16.20 -14.79
N ASP A 196 -3.94 15.00 -15.14
CA ASP A 196 -4.77 14.00 -15.81
C ASP A 196 -5.82 13.40 -14.87
N LEU A 197 -5.46 13.16 -13.61
CA LEU A 197 -6.40 12.73 -12.57
C LEU A 197 -7.42 13.83 -12.26
N THR A 198 -6.99 15.09 -12.24
CA THR A 198 -7.87 16.25 -12.05
C THR A 198 -8.88 16.35 -13.20
N ILE A 199 -8.41 16.24 -14.45
CA ILE A 199 -9.28 16.23 -15.62
C ILE A 199 -10.26 15.06 -15.55
N GLY A 200 -9.78 13.86 -15.23
CA GLY A 200 -10.63 12.67 -15.10
C GLY A 200 -11.69 12.81 -14.01
N GLN A 201 -11.32 13.40 -12.87
CA GLN A 201 -12.23 13.68 -11.76
C GLN A 201 -13.28 14.72 -12.15
N MET A 202 -12.88 15.82 -12.79
CA MET A 202 -13.80 16.85 -13.27
C MET A 202 -14.75 16.32 -14.36
N GLN A 203 -14.33 15.31 -15.12
CA GLN A 203 -15.16 14.60 -16.09
C GLN A 203 -16.05 13.51 -15.46
N GLY A 204 -15.95 13.27 -14.14
CA GLY A 204 -16.71 12.24 -13.44
C GLY A 204 -16.32 10.81 -13.81
N LYS A 205 -15.08 10.58 -14.28
CA LYS A 205 -14.62 9.25 -14.71
C LYS A 205 -14.39 8.28 -13.55
N PHE A 206 -14.16 8.79 -12.35
CA PHE A 206 -13.98 7.99 -11.15
C PHE A 206 -14.54 8.70 -9.91
N GLN A 207 -14.74 7.95 -8.84
CA GLN A 207 -15.14 8.48 -7.55
C GLN A 207 -13.90 8.74 -6.70
N MET A 208 -13.89 9.89 -6.01
CA MET A 208 -12.80 10.26 -5.12
C MET A 208 -13.34 10.60 -3.74
N GLN A 209 -12.64 10.13 -2.73
CA GLN A 209 -12.94 10.42 -1.33
C GLN A 209 -11.66 10.83 -0.63
N VAL A 210 -11.71 12.01 0.01
CA VAL A 210 -10.59 12.53 0.79
C VAL A 210 -10.83 12.18 2.25
N LEU A 211 -9.86 11.48 2.86
CA LEU A 211 -9.86 11.15 4.27
C LEU A 211 -8.81 12.00 4.99
N PRO A 212 -9.21 13.14 5.60
CA PRO A 212 -8.26 14.00 6.29
C PRO A 212 -7.71 13.31 7.54
N GLN A 213 -6.56 13.82 8.03
CA GLN A 213 -5.91 13.40 9.28
C GLN A 213 -5.29 11.99 9.28
N CYS A 214 -5.05 11.42 8.10
CA CYS A 214 -4.30 10.17 7.95
C CYS A 214 -2.88 10.47 7.45
N GLY A 215 -1.92 9.64 7.84
CA GLY A 215 -0.61 9.57 7.21
C GLY A 215 -0.67 8.79 5.89
N HIS A 216 0.48 8.28 5.46
CA HIS A 216 0.61 7.55 4.19
C HIS A 216 -0.25 6.27 4.14
N ALA A 217 -0.28 5.50 5.23
CA ALA A 217 -1.05 4.26 5.31
C ALA A 217 -2.49 4.53 5.78
N VAL A 218 -3.30 5.20 4.96
CA VAL A 218 -4.68 5.61 5.30
C VAL A 218 -5.55 4.44 5.77
N HIS A 219 -5.36 3.26 5.18
CA HIS A 219 -6.09 2.05 5.52
C HIS A 219 -5.66 1.42 6.86
N GLU A 220 -4.47 1.74 7.35
CA GLU A 220 -4.03 1.40 8.70
C GLU A 220 -4.47 2.45 9.73
N ASP A 221 -4.40 3.73 9.37
CA ASP A 221 -4.72 4.84 10.25
C ASP A 221 -6.22 5.01 10.51
N ALA A 222 -7.04 4.89 9.47
CA ALA A 222 -8.49 5.04 9.53
C ALA A 222 -9.23 3.86 8.85
N PRO A 223 -9.04 2.61 9.35
CA PRO A 223 -9.59 1.41 8.73
C PRO A 223 -11.11 1.45 8.60
N ASP A 224 -11.81 2.03 9.58
CA ASP A 224 -13.26 2.17 9.54
C ASP A 224 -13.76 3.11 8.44
N LYS A 225 -13.07 4.24 8.22
CA LYS A 225 -13.45 5.20 7.18
C LYS A 225 -13.17 4.63 5.78
N VAL A 226 -12.06 3.91 5.62
CA VAL A 226 -11.76 3.20 4.37
C VAL A 226 -12.79 2.09 4.12
N ALA A 227 -13.13 1.30 5.14
CA ALA A 227 -14.16 0.27 5.02
C ALA A 227 -15.54 0.85 4.68
N GLU A 228 -15.91 2.00 5.27
CA GLU A 228 -17.14 2.72 4.95
C GLU A 228 -17.15 3.19 3.49
N ALA A 229 -16.08 3.85 3.04
CA ALA A 229 -15.92 4.30 1.65
C ALA A 229 -16.09 3.16 0.64
N VAL A 230 -15.40 2.04 0.87
CA VAL A 230 -15.44 0.86 0.00
C VAL A 230 -16.81 0.19 0.07
N ALA A 231 -17.41 0.06 1.26
CA ALA A 231 -18.76 -0.52 1.43
C ALA A 231 -19.81 0.30 0.68
N THR A 232 -19.82 1.63 0.84
CA THR A 232 -20.72 2.52 0.12
C THR A 232 -20.55 2.39 -1.40
N PHE A 233 -19.31 2.29 -1.89
CA PHE A 233 -19.04 2.04 -3.31
C PHE A 233 -19.63 0.70 -3.78
N LEU A 234 -19.35 -0.38 -3.06
CA LEU A 234 -19.84 -1.72 -3.39
C LEU A 234 -21.38 -1.78 -3.43
N ILE A 235 -22.06 -1.17 -2.46
CA ILE A 235 -23.53 -1.18 -2.40
C ILE A 235 -24.12 -0.28 -3.51
N ARG A 236 -23.58 0.92 -3.70
CA ARG A 236 -24.01 1.86 -4.75
C ARG A 236 -23.99 1.22 -6.14
N HIS A 237 -22.96 0.43 -6.41
CA HIS A 237 -22.78 -0.26 -7.69
C HIS A 237 -23.41 -1.66 -7.73
N ARG A 238 -24.09 -2.09 -6.67
CA ARG A 238 -24.73 -3.42 -6.53
C ARG A 238 -23.75 -4.59 -6.69
N PHE A 239 -22.53 -4.40 -6.21
CA PHE A 239 -21.49 -5.43 -6.16
C PHE A 239 -21.56 -6.28 -4.89
N ALA A 240 -22.12 -5.74 -3.81
CA ALA A 240 -22.33 -6.46 -2.55
C ALA A 240 -23.61 -5.99 -1.85
N GLU A 241 -24.16 -6.86 -1.00
CA GLU A 241 -25.32 -6.56 -0.16
C GLU A 241 -24.88 -6.05 1.23
N PRO A 242 -25.57 -5.05 1.82
CA PRO A 242 -25.25 -4.57 3.16
C PRO A 242 -25.58 -5.60 4.24
N ILE A 243 -24.80 -5.59 5.33
CA ILE A 243 -25.02 -6.40 6.53
C ILE A 243 -25.53 -5.48 7.66
N GLY A 244 -26.40 -6.02 8.53
CA GLY A 244 -26.73 -5.38 9.81
C GLY A 244 -27.49 -4.04 9.71
N GLY A 245 -28.13 -3.73 8.58
CA GLY A 245 -28.83 -2.47 8.38
C GLY A 245 -27.92 -1.26 8.19
N PHE A 246 -26.66 -1.48 7.78
CA PHE A 246 -25.72 -0.42 7.39
C PHE A 246 -26.39 0.56 6.42
N GLN A 247 -26.45 1.83 6.82
CA GLN A 247 -26.95 2.94 6.01
C GLN A 247 -25.75 3.64 5.36
N TRP A 248 -25.82 3.81 4.04
CA TRP A 248 -24.70 4.20 3.16
C TRP A 248 -25.04 5.43 2.33
#